data_AF-A0A2J6XG13-F1
#
_entry.id   AF-A0A2J6XG13-F1
#
_cell.length_a   1.000
_cell.length_b   1.000
_cell.length_c   1.000
_cell.angle_alpha   90.00
_cell.angle_beta   90.00
_cell.angle_gamma   90.00
#
_symmetry.space_group_name_H-M   'P 1'
#
loop_
_entity.id
_entity.type
_entity.pdbx_description
1 polymer ?
#
loop_
_entity_poly.entity_id
_entity_poly.type
_entity_poly.pdbx_seq_one_letter_code
_entity_poly.pdbx_strand_id
1 'polypeptide(L)'
;ETARAAQITLSTIAIGTDADTDLLDQLARWGNGRYYFVPDAADLPRITLQESEIAGSELTVEQPSPVRLNQPHPLVRNFDPSTLPLLDGYIALQSRPEATVVLSSPADDPLLAVWQYGLGRSVAWTASTAAPWATRWPAWSEYDRFWNQVVQYTIPTPDSGPLQVWVEPLSRGIRLMVDAQTVGGVPIDLAQVSAQITFPDQSSQRISLLQIGPGRYSRDVALGEVGPYQVVVTLFADGQTLQRSIGYVQVPPTEYAIHDPAQGVERLRQIAAITGGSTEVIVIDEASVAMPASPQELWPWLASLALALWVGEIALRRNQLYE
;
A
#
# COMPACT_ATOMS: atom_id res chain seq x y z
N GLU A 1 2.81 -26.07 10.76
CA GLU A 1 1.52 -25.35 10.68
C GLU A 1 0.85 -25.13 12.03
N THR A 2 0.69 -26.16 12.87
CA THR A 2 0.12 -26.03 14.23
C THR A 2 0.88 -25.04 15.12
N ALA A 3 2.22 -25.06 15.10
CA ALA A 3 3.05 -24.10 15.84
C ALA A 3 2.80 -22.64 15.39
N ARG A 4 2.63 -22.42 14.08
CA ARG A 4 2.34 -21.10 13.50
C ARG A 4 0.97 -20.57 13.95
N ALA A 5 -0.05 -21.44 14.02
CA ALA A 5 -1.37 -21.09 14.52
C ALA A 5 -1.37 -20.74 16.03
N ALA A 6 -0.44 -21.31 16.79
CA ALA A 6 -0.25 -21.03 18.21
C ALA A 6 0.71 -19.86 18.51
N GLN A 7 1.12 -19.08 17.50
CA GLN A 7 2.13 -18.01 17.62
C GLN A 7 3.47 -18.48 18.23
N ILE A 8 3.87 -19.71 17.94
CA ILE A 8 5.17 -20.25 18.35
C ILE A 8 6.18 -19.98 17.24
N THR A 9 7.22 -19.21 17.56
CA THR A 9 8.37 -18.97 16.69
C THR A 9 9.36 -20.14 16.79
N LEU A 10 9.83 -20.66 15.65
CA LEU A 10 10.85 -21.73 15.60
C LEU A 10 12.12 -21.22 14.91
N SER A 11 13.21 -21.10 15.66
CA SER A 11 14.56 -20.90 15.12
C SER A 11 15.32 -22.23 15.14
N THR A 12 16.17 -22.48 14.14
CA THR A 12 16.93 -23.72 13.99
C THR A 12 18.43 -23.44 13.90
N ILE A 13 19.24 -24.36 14.44
CA ILE A 13 20.70 -24.30 14.40
C ILE A 13 21.20 -25.63 13.81
N ALA A 14 21.84 -25.56 12.65
CA ALA A 14 22.53 -26.67 12.01
C ALA A 14 23.98 -26.73 12.51
N ILE A 15 24.42 -27.88 13.04
CA ILE A 15 25.75 -28.06 13.62
C ILE A 15 26.52 -29.10 12.82
N GLY A 16 27.71 -28.73 12.35
CA GLY A 16 28.55 -29.62 11.53
C GLY A 16 28.12 -29.65 10.06
N THR A 17 29.02 -30.11 9.20
CA THR A 17 28.81 -30.18 7.75
C THR A 17 27.89 -31.31 7.30
N ASP A 18 27.53 -32.21 8.21
CA ASP A 18 26.63 -33.35 8.03
C ASP A 18 25.18 -33.04 8.45
N ALA A 19 24.92 -31.85 8.99
CA ALA A 19 23.56 -31.40 9.29
C ALA A 19 22.75 -31.19 8.00
N ASP A 20 21.47 -31.57 8.04
CA ASP A 20 20.51 -31.30 6.97
C ASP A 20 20.13 -29.82 6.96
N THR A 21 20.96 -29.01 6.29
CA THR A 21 20.82 -27.56 6.22
C THR A 21 19.52 -27.14 5.55
N ASP A 22 19.09 -27.90 4.54
CA ASP A 22 17.90 -27.59 3.74
C ASP A 22 16.63 -27.80 4.55
N LEU A 23 16.55 -28.92 5.29
CA LEU A 23 15.43 -29.17 6.19
C LEU A 23 15.37 -28.13 7.31
N LEU A 24 16.51 -27.79 7.91
CA LEU A 24 16.57 -26.87 9.05
C LEU A 24 16.22 -25.43 8.64
N ASP A 25 16.65 -24.96 7.47
CA ASP A 25 16.25 -23.67 6.91
C ASP A 25 14.73 -23.64 6.62
N GLN A 26 14.18 -24.72 6.04
CA GLN A 26 12.74 -24.83 5.80
C GLN A 26 11.93 -24.77 7.10
N LEU A 27 12.37 -25.48 8.14
CA LEU A 27 11.71 -25.47 9.45
C LEU A 27 11.72 -24.09 10.10
N ALA A 28 12.84 -23.37 10.05
CA ALA A 28 12.92 -22.00 10.56
C ALA A 28 11.96 -21.06 9.82
N ARG A 29 11.91 -21.15 8.49
CA ARG A 29 10.97 -20.36 7.66
C ARG A 29 9.52 -20.67 7.99
N TRP A 30 9.17 -21.95 8.18
CA TRP A 30 7.80 -22.35 8.54
C TRP A 30 7.36 -21.84 9.91
N GLY A 31 8.29 -21.75 10.86
CA GLY A 31 8.04 -21.18 12.18
C GLY A 31 8.34 -19.69 12.30
N ASN A 32 8.57 -18.97 11.20
CA ASN A 32 8.90 -17.54 11.18
C ASN A 32 10.06 -17.15 12.12
N GLY A 33 11.01 -18.08 12.34
CA GLY A 33 12.22 -17.85 13.11
C GLY A 33 13.46 -17.79 12.23
N ARG A 34 14.63 -17.95 12.83
CA ARG A 34 15.93 -17.79 12.17
C ARG A 34 16.64 -19.12 11.98
N TYR A 35 17.38 -19.23 10.88
CA TYR A 35 18.26 -20.36 10.60
C TYR A 35 19.72 -19.93 10.81
N TYR A 36 20.48 -20.75 11.54
CA TYR A 36 21.92 -20.58 11.73
C TYR A 36 22.67 -21.84 11.32
N PHE A 37 23.73 -21.68 10.53
CA PHE A 37 24.67 -22.75 10.23
C PHE A 37 25.95 -22.57 11.05
N VAL A 38 26.34 -23.61 11.77
CA VAL A 38 27.47 -23.62 12.70
C VAL A 38 28.40 -24.77 12.31
N PRO A 39 29.49 -24.49 11.56
CA PRO A 39 30.42 -25.52 11.10
C PRO A 39 31.16 -26.23 12.24
N ASP A 40 31.40 -25.52 13.34
CA ASP A 40 32.11 -26.01 14.52
C ASP A 40 31.25 -25.83 15.78
N ALA A 41 31.01 -26.92 16.51
CA ALA A 41 30.25 -26.92 17.75
C ALA A 41 30.81 -25.98 18.84
N ALA A 42 32.07 -25.58 18.76
CA ALA A 42 32.66 -24.57 19.66
C ALA A 42 31.99 -23.19 19.55
N ASP A 43 31.36 -22.87 18.43
CA ASP A 43 30.64 -21.59 18.20
C ASP A 43 29.20 -21.60 18.74
N LEU A 44 28.67 -22.77 19.15
CA LEU A 44 27.30 -22.91 19.64
C LEU A 44 26.95 -21.97 20.81
N PRO A 45 27.78 -21.83 21.86
CA PRO A 45 27.46 -20.94 22.98
C PRO A 45 27.25 -19.49 22.56
N ARG A 46 27.96 -19.02 21.51
CA ARG A 46 27.80 -17.67 20.97
C ARG A 46 26.46 -17.50 20.26
N ILE A 47 26.07 -18.48 19.43
CA ILE A 47 24.82 -18.43 18.66
C ILE A 47 23.60 -18.59 19.57
N THR A 48 23.66 -19.48 20.57
CA THR A 48 22.56 -19.65 21.54
C THR A 48 22.42 -18.45 22.47
N LEU A 49 23.54 -17.81 22.86
CA LEU A 49 23.52 -16.54 23.59
C LEU A 49 22.87 -15.44 22.74
N GLN A 50 23.27 -15.30 21.47
CA GLN A 50 22.68 -14.32 20.55
C GLN A 50 21.17 -14.53 20.36
N GLU A 51 20.69 -15.77 20.21
CA GLU A 51 19.25 -16.04 20.09
C GLU A 51 18.50 -15.79 21.40
N SER A 52 19.11 -16.12 22.54
CA SER A 52 18.54 -15.85 23.86
C SER A 52 18.52 -14.35 24.18
N GLU A 53 19.54 -13.61 23.76
CA GLU A 53 19.58 -12.15 23.85
C GLU A 53 18.50 -11.55 22.95
N ILE A 54 18.31 -11.97 21.71
CA ILE A 54 17.25 -11.40 20.86
C ILE A 54 15.85 -11.78 21.37
N ALA A 55 15.69 -12.99 21.94
CA ALA A 55 14.42 -13.42 22.54
C ALA A 55 14.14 -12.75 23.90
N GLY A 56 15.18 -12.34 24.63
CA GLY A 56 15.11 -11.83 26.00
C GLY A 56 15.48 -10.36 26.19
N SER A 57 15.97 -9.68 25.15
CA SER A 57 16.30 -8.26 25.23
C SER A 57 15.02 -7.43 25.27
N GLU A 58 14.95 -6.55 26.25
CA GLU A 58 14.09 -5.38 26.15
C GLU A 58 14.58 -4.62 24.90
N LEU A 59 13.86 -4.78 23.79
CA LEU A 59 14.07 -4.00 22.57
C LEU A 59 13.79 -2.51 22.79
N THR A 60 13.59 -2.09 24.04
CA THR A 60 13.27 -0.74 24.46
C THR A 60 14.53 -0.03 24.91
N VAL A 61 14.86 1.06 24.25
CA VAL A 61 15.93 1.98 24.64
C VAL A 61 15.26 3.15 25.36
N GLU A 62 15.52 3.35 26.66
CA GLU A 62 14.95 4.44 27.47
C GLU A 62 16.02 5.43 27.92
N GLN A 63 16.67 6.07 26.93
CA GLN A 63 17.65 7.12 27.18
C GLN A 63 17.49 8.25 26.15
N PRO A 64 17.82 9.51 26.53
CA PRO A 64 17.81 10.63 25.61
C PRO A 64 18.68 10.35 24.37
N SER A 65 18.04 10.27 23.20
CA SER A 65 18.67 9.92 21.93
C SER A 65 18.42 11.00 20.87
N PRO A 66 19.49 11.56 20.27
CA PRO A 66 19.38 12.44 19.11
C PRO A 66 18.77 11.73 17.90
N VAL A 67 17.89 12.44 17.19
CA VAL A 67 17.31 11.95 15.93
C VAL A 67 18.16 12.45 14.77
N ARG A 68 18.70 11.54 13.97
CA ARG A 68 19.53 11.87 12.81
C ARG A 68 18.76 11.64 11.52
N LEU A 69 18.92 12.56 10.57
CA LEU A 69 18.42 12.38 9.22
C LEU A 69 19.42 11.53 8.43
N ASN A 70 19.03 10.30 8.06
CA ASN A 70 19.87 9.41 7.27
C ASN A 70 19.94 9.80 5.80
N GLN A 71 18.79 10.17 5.21
CA GLN A 71 18.71 10.54 3.80
C GLN A 71 17.54 11.48 3.52
N PRO A 72 17.64 12.36 2.51
CA PRO A 72 16.53 13.20 2.08
C PRO A 72 15.31 12.37 1.70
N HIS A 73 14.13 12.73 2.22
CA HIS A 73 12.90 12.02 1.93
C HIS A 73 11.69 12.98 1.91
N PRO A 74 10.65 12.74 1.09
CA PRO A 74 9.45 13.58 1.07
C PRO A 74 8.79 13.80 2.44
N LEU A 75 8.86 12.81 3.34
CA LEU A 75 8.34 12.89 4.71
C LEU A 75 8.95 13.99 5.58
N VAL A 76 10.20 14.34 5.28
CA VAL A 76 10.97 15.31 6.07
C VAL A 76 11.32 16.53 5.21
N ARG A 77 10.60 16.74 4.10
CA ARG A 77 10.90 17.82 3.18
C ARG A 77 10.60 19.15 3.84
N ASN A 78 11.55 20.09 3.72
CA ASN A 78 11.46 21.43 4.28
C ASN A 78 11.37 21.46 5.83
N PHE A 79 11.89 20.44 6.52
CA PHE A 79 12.28 20.55 7.92
C PHE A 79 13.77 20.80 8.02
N ASP A 80 14.17 21.57 9.02
CA ASP A 80 15.57 21.68 9.43
C ASP A 80 15.89 20.52 10.38
N PRO A 81 16.76 19.56 9.99
CA PRO A 81 17.09 18.41 10.81
C PRO A 81 17.71 18.78 12.17
N SER A 82 18.33 19.96 12.28
CA SER A 82 18.93 20.44 13.52
C SER A 82 17.90 20.81 14.59
N THR A 83 16.63 21.00 14.19
CA THR A 83 15.53 21.36 15.09
C THR A 83 14.80 20.15 15.66
N LEU A 84 15.11 18.92 15.21
CA LEU A 84 14.47 17.70 15.69
C LEU A 84 14.74 17.52 17.20
N PRO A 85 13.69 17.40 18.03
CA PRO A 85 13.86 17.19 19.47
C PRO A 85 14.45 15.81 19.78
N LEU A 86 15.16 15.73 20.90
CA LEU A 86 15.57 14.45 21.47
C LEU A 86 14.37 13.57 21.77
N LEU A 87 14.50 12.27 21.48
CA LEU A 87 13.62 11.23 22.00
C LEU A 87 14.13 10.78 23.37
N ASP A 88 13.24 10.49 24.30
CA ASP A 88 13.55 9.91 25.60
C ASP A 88 13.56 8.36 25.57
N GLY A 89 13.09 7.79 24.45
CA GLY A 89 13.24 6.37 24.17
C GLY A 89 12.73 5.95 22.79
N TYR A 90 12.89 4.67 22.45
CA TYR A 90 12.39 4.05 21.22
C TYR A 90 12.53 2.53 21.30
N ILE A 91 11.88 1.83 20.37
CA ILE A 91 12.07 0.40 20.17
C ILE A 91 13.19 0.18 19.14
N ALA A 92 14.31 -0.42 19.56
CA ALA A 92 15.41 -0.82 18.68
C ALA A 92 14.95 -1.99 17.79
N LEU A 93 14.81 -1.72 16.50
CA LEU A 93 14.37 -2.67 15.49
C LEU A 93 15.42 -2.79 14.38
N GLN A 94 15.30 -3.82 13.53
CA GLN A 94 16.07 -3.91 12.29
C GLN A 94 15.14 -3.64 11.11
N SER A 95 15.58 -2.78 10.18
CA SER A 95 14.85 -2.53 8.94
C SER A 95 15.01 -3.70 7.96
N ARG A 96 13.95 -4.03 7.23
CA ARG A 96 14.06 -4.92 6.07
C ARG A 96 14.96 -4.27 4.99
N PRO A 97 15.68 -5.05 4.16
CA PRO A 97 16.54 -4.49 3.10
C PRO A 97 15.80 -3.59 2.11
N GLU A 98 14.51 -3.83 1.87
CA GLU A 98 13.67 -3.06 0.95
C GLU A 98 13.09 -1.78 1.57
N ALA A 99 13.23 -1.61 2.89
CA ALA A 99 12.76 -0.43 3.60
C ALA A 99 13.79 0.71 3.52
N THR A 100 13.29 1.93 3.39
CA THR A 100 14.09 3.16 3.39
C THR A 100 14.03 3.75 4.79
N VAL A 101 15.15 3.72 5.52
CA VAL A 101 15.28 4.38 6.83
C VAL A 101 15.51 5.87 6.62
N VAL A 102 14.57 6.69 7.08
CA VAL A 102 14.60 8.16 6.94
C VAL A 102 15.26 8.81 8.15
N LEU A 103 14.82 8.44 9.36
CA LEU A 103 15.41 8.91 10.61
C LEU A 103 16.00 7.75 11.40
N SER A 104 17.14 7.96 12.03
CA SER A 104 17.87 6.96 12.81
C SER A 104 18.39 7.50 14.14
N SER A 105 18.67 6.57 15.06
CA SER A 105 19.41 6.86 16.28
C SER A 105 20.91 6.99 15.97
N PRO A 106 21.75 7.48 16.89
CA PRO A 106 23.20 7.45 16.73
C PRO A 106 23.81 6.05 16.64
N ALA A 107 23.07 5.02 17.05
CA ALA A 107 23.43 3.61 16.94
C ALA A 107 22.89 2.96 15.65
N ASP A 108 22.42 3.77 14.70
CA ASP A 108 21.83 3.36 13.42
C ASP A 108 20.53 2.56 13.54
N ASP A 109 19.87 2.59 14.70
CA ASP A 109 18.52 2.03 14.85
C ASP A 109 17.50 2.86 14.05
N PRO A 110 16.58 2.23 13.31
CA PRO A 110 15.55 2.94 12.56
C PRO A 110 14.56 3.59 13.52
N LEU A 111 14.45 4.92 13.46
CA LEU A 111 13.44 5.71 14.19
C LEU A 111 12.20 5.97 13.34
N LEU A 112 12.41 6.28 12.05
CA LEU A 112 11.37 6.44 11.05
C LEU A 112 11.78 5.70 9.78
N ALA A 113 11.06 4.64 9.42
CA ALA A 113 11.30 3.86 8.22
C ALA A 113 10.07 3.81 7.33
N VAL A 114 10.28 3.77 6.02
CA VAL A 114 9.20 3.66 5.02
C VAL A 114 9.40 2.47 4.13
N TRP A 115 8.30 1.90 3.66
CA TRP A 115 8.33 0.84 2.67
C TRP A 115 7.15 0.98 1.70
N GLN A 116 7.37 0.61 0.45
CA GLN A 116 6.31 0.45 -0.53
C GLN A 116 6.05 -1.05 -0.69
N TYR A 117 4.83 -1.47 -0.34
CA TYR A 117 4.39 -2.84 -0.52
C TYR A 117 3.24 -2.88 -1.53
N GLY A 118 3.56 -3.35 -2.74
CA GLY A 118 2.65 -3.28 -3.88
C GLY A 118 2.29 -1.84 -4.23
N LEU A 119 0.98 -1.53 -4.20
CA LEU A 119 0.43 -0.19 -4.47
C LEU A 119 0.32 0.68 -3.20
N GLY A 120 0.57 0.11 -2.02
CA GLY A 120 0.47 0.80 -0.73
C GLY A 120 1.81 1.33 -0.22
N ARG A 121 1.74 2.36 0.62
CA ARG A 121 2.89 2.87 1.39
C ARG A 121 2.67 2.60 2.88
N SER A 122 3.69 2.10 3.55
CA SER A 122 3.71 1.93 4.99
C SER A 122 4.83 2.77 5.61
N VAL A 123 4.58 3.24 6.83
CA VAL A 123 5.55 3.99 7.64
C VAL A 123 5.59 3.34 9.01
N ALA A 124 6.79 3.11 9.51
CA ALA A 124 7.04 2.65 10.87
C ALA A 124 7.74 3.77 11.65
N TRP A 125 7.15 4.15 12.78
CA TRP A 125 7.73 5.04 13.78
C TRP A 125 7.98 4.21 15.05
N THR A 126 9.22 4.19 15.54
CA THR A 126 9.62 3.28 16.63
C THR A 126 9.65 3.92 18.00
N ALA A 127 9.39 5.22 18.08
CA ALA A 127 9.16 5.94 19.33
C ALA A 127 7.66 6.14 19.60
N SER A 128 7.31 6.80 20.71
CA SER A 128 5.95 7.30 20.93
C SER A 128 5.76 8.65 20.23
N THR A 129 4.52 9.06 20.01
CA THR A 129 4.21 10.37 19.41
C THR A 129 4.29 11.52 20.43
N ALA A 130 4.21 11.20 21.72
CA ALA A 130 4.33 12.10 22.87
C ALA A 130 4.99 11.34 24.03
N ALA A 131 4.67 11.65 25.29
CA ALA A 131 5.13 10.85 26.42
C ALA A 131 4.74 9.35 26.28
N PRO A 132 5.56 8.40 26.77
CA PRO A 132 6.76 8.62 27.59
C PRO A 132 8.05 8.91 26.80
N TRP A 133 8.17 8.47 25.54
CA TRP A 133 9.44 8.51 24.80
C TRP A 133 9.66 9.74 23.91
N ALA A 134 8.67 10.60 23.76
CA ALA A 134 8.76 11.82 22.95
C ALA A 134 8.22 13.04 23.73
N THR A 135 8.67 13.22 24.97
CA THR A 135 8.14 14.25 25.88
C THR A 135 8.32 15.68 25.35
N ARG A 136 9.43 15.93 24.64
CA ARG A 136 9.75 17.26 24.05
C ARG A 136 9.07 17.53 22.72
N TRP A 137 8.55 16.50 22.06
CA TRP A 137 8.03 16.59 20.70
C TRP A 137 6.78 17.47 20.58
N PRO A 138 5.76 17.36 21.45
CA PRO A 138 4.58 18.22 21.36
C PRO A 138 4.86 19.73 21.46
N ALA A 139 5.99 20.13 22.06
CA ALA A 139 6.41 21.53 22.19
C ALA A 139 7.24 22.03 21.00
N TRP A 140 7.63 21.15 20.08
CA TRP A 140 8.38 21.50 18.88
C TRP A 140 7.46 22.20 17.88
N SER A 141 7.89 23.36 17.36
CA SER A 141 7.06 24.23 16.51
C SER A 141 6.55 23.54 15.23
N GLU A 142 7.25 22.51 14.76
CA GLU A 142 6.94 21.79 13.53
C GLU A 142 6.23 20.45 13.78
N TYR A 143 5.87 20.12 15.04
CA TYR A 143 5.28 18.85 15.44
C TYR A 143 4.04 18.46 14.62
N ASP A 144 3.06 19.36 14.53
CA ASP A 144 1.81 19.09 13.80
C ASP A 144 2.09 18.91 12.30
N ARG A 145 3.02 19.67 11.74
CA ARG A 145 3.39 19.57 10.33
C ARG A 145 4.12 18.27 10.05
N PHE A 146 4.98 17.82 10.95
CA PHE A 146 5.69 16.54 10.84
C PHE A 146 4.69 15.39 10.78
N TRP A 147 3.77 15.30 11.73
CA TRP A 147 2.76 14.23 11.74
C TRP A 147 1.81 14.31 10.55
N ASN A 148 1.44 15.52 10.12
CA ASN A 148 0.66 15.68 8.89
C ASN A 148 1.41 15.15 7.66
N GLN A 149 2.71 15.41 7.51
CA GLN A 149 3.49 14.86 6.40
C GLN A 149 3.62 13.33 6.49
N VAL A 150 3.79 12.79 7.70
CA VAL A 150 3.81 11.34 7.96
C VAL A 150 2.52 10.67 7.52
N VAL A 151 1.38 11.21 7.95
CA VAL A 151 0.06 10.67 7.58
C VAL A 151 -0.24 10.89 6.10
N GLN A 152 0.04 12.06 5.54
CA GLN A 152 -0.20 12.32 4.11
C GLN A 152 0.61 11.40 3.20
N TYR A 153 1.80 10.97 3.63
CA TYR A 153 2.62 10.04 2.86
C TYR A 153 2.04 8.63 2.83
N THR A 154 1.30 8.19 3.86
CA THR A 154 0.63 6.87 3.85
C THR A 154 -0.64 6.87 2.99
N ILE A 155 -1.28 8.03 2.84
CA ILE A 155 -2.44 8.19 1.96
C ILE A 155 -1.98 7.98 0.49
N PRO A 156 -2.69 7.19 -0.32
CA PRO A 156 -2.44 7.13 -1.75
C PRO A 156 -2.52 8.55 -2.30
N THR A 157 -1.44 9.04 -2.93
CA THR A 157 -1.56 10.32 -3.63
C THR A 157 -2.69 10.14 -4.64
N PRO A 158 -3.78 10.94 -4.61
CA PRO A 158 -4.73 10.94 -5.72
C PRO A 158 -3.90 11.07 -6.99
N ASP A 159 -4.28 10.42 -8.10
CA ASP A 159 -3.60 10.66 -9.36
C ASP A 159 -3.64 12.17 -9.64
N SER A 160 -2.54 12.85 -9.30
CA SER A 160 -2.43 14.30 -9.27
C SER A 160 -1.13 14.63 -9.99
N GLY A 161 -1.24 15.49 -11.00
CA GLY A 161 -0.19 15.72 -11.97
C GLY A 161 -0.80 16.05 -13.33
N PRO A 162 0.04 16.46 -14.29
CA PRO A 162 -0.42 16.82 -15.63
C PRO A 162 -0.88 15.62 -16.47
N LEU A 163 -0.66 14.39 -15.99
CA LEU A 163 -1.07 13.14 -16.62
C LEU A 163 -1.62 12.18 -15.56
N GLN A 164 -2.92 11.97 -15.57
CA GLN A 164 -3.65 11.05 -14.69
C GLN A 164 -4.07 9.82 -15.49
N VAL A 165 -3.96 8.63 -14.90
CA VAL A 165 -4.26 7.37 -15.58
C VAL A 165 -5.01 6.45 -14.62
N TRP A 166 -6.17 5.97 -15.02
CA TRP A 166 -6.92 4.99 -14.26
C TRP A 166 -7.53 3.93 -15.18
N VAL A 167 -8.02 2.87 -14.55
CA VAL A 167 -8.56 1.71 -15.24
C VAL A 167 -9.97 1.44 -14.73
N GLU A 168 -10.93 1.36 -15.66
CA GLU A 168 -12.30 0.96 -15.38
C GLU A 168 -12.49 -0.50 -15.81
N PRO A 169 -12.86 -1.42 -14.90
CA PRO A 169 -13.12 -2.81 -15.27
C PRO A 169 -14.29 -2.92 -16.25
N LEU A 170 -14.12 -3.73 -17.30
CA LEU A 170 -15.18 -4.11 -18.23
C LEU A 170 -15.44 -5.62 -18.13
N SER A 171 -16.57 -6.08 -18.67
CA SER A 171 -16.92 -7.51 -18.68
C SER A 171 -15.93 -8.41 -19.43
N ARG A 172 -15.12 -7.85 -20.35
CA ARG A 172 -14.11 -8.57 -21.14
C ARG A 172 -12.77 -7.83 -21.20
N GLY A 173 -12.33 -7.30 -20.06
CA GLY A 173 -11.04 -6.62 -19.92
C GLY A 173 -11.20 -5.29 -19.19
N ILE A 174 -10.58 -4.24 -19.72
CA ILE A 174 -10.56 -2.93 -19.08
C ILE A 174 -10.75 -1.79 -20.06
N ARG A 175 -11.24 -0.66 -19.57
CA ARG A 175 -11.13 0.64 -20.22
C ARG A 175 -10.01 1.43 -19.55
N LEU A 176 -8.96 1.69 -20.31
CA LEU A 176 -7.89 2.57 -19.88
C LEU A 176 -8.32 4.02 -20.13
N MET A 177 -8.27 4.84 -19.09
CA MET A 177 -8.64 6.26 -19.12
C MET A 177 -7.44 7.12 -18.76
N VAL A 178 -7.28 8.22 -19.48
CA VAL A 178 -6.18 9.17 -19.29
C VAL A 178 -6.72 10.58 -19.35
N ASP A 179 -6.52 11.35 -18.29
CA ASP A 179 -6.75 12.80 -18.29
C ASP A 179 -5.39 13.52 -18.31
N ALA A 180 -5.24 14.45 -19.25
CA ALA A 180 -4.03 15.20 -19.50
C ALA A 180 -4.31 16.70 -19.48
N GLN A 181 -3.56 17.43 -18.66
CA GLN A 181 -3.70 18.87 -18.46
C GLN A 181 -2.36 19.51 -18.15
N THR A 182 -2.21 20.79 -18.49
CA THR A 182 -1.05 21.60 -18.09
C THR A 182 -1.06 21.84 -16.58
N VAL A 183 0.05 22.35 -16.04
CA VAL A 183 0.14 22.76 -14.62
C VAL A 183 -0.92 23.82 -14.25
N GLY A 184 -1.40 24.59 -15.23
CA GLY A 184 -2.48 25.57 -15.06
C GLY A 184 -3.91 25.00 -15.20
N GLY A 185 -4.07 23.68 -15.36
CA GLY A 185 -5.37 23.02 -15.50
C GLY A 185 -5.98 23.12 -16.91
N VAL A 186 -5.25 23.64 -17.90
CA VAL A 186 -5.72 23.67 -19.30
C VAL A 186 -5.56 22.26 -19.90
N PRO A 187 -6.61 21.67 -20.50
CA PRO A 187 -6.53 20.36 -21.13
C PRO A 187 -5.48 20.29 -22.24
N ILE A 188 -4.76 19.16 -22.33
CA ILE A 188 -3.79 18.91 -23.41
C ILE A 188 -4.49 18.08 -24.50
N ASP A 189 -4.89 18.75 -25.57
CA ASP A 189 -5.61 18.15 -26.69
C ASP A 189 -4.67 17.70 -27.82
N LEU A 190 -5.19 16.81 -28.69
CA LEU A 190 -4.50 16.33 -29.91
C LEU A 190 -3.10 15.73 -29.65
N ALA A 191 -2.87 15.24 -28.44
CA ALA A 191 -1.61 14.59 -28.06
C ALA A 191 -1.52 13.18 -28.64
N GLN A 192 -0.30 12.74 -28.92
CA GLN A 192 -0.03 11.33 -29.20
C GLN A 192 0.07 10.58 -27.88
N VAL A 193 -0.97 9.82 -27.54
CA VAL A 193 -1.02 9.03 -26.30
C VAL A 193 -0.88 7.55 -26.63
N SER A 194 0.08 6.88 -25.99
CA SER A 194 0.27 5.44 -26.09
C SER A 194 0.45 4.82 -24.72
N ALA A 195 0.01 3.57 -24.57
CA ALA A 195 0.22 2.77 -23.37
C ALA A 195 1.00 1.51 -23.73
N GLN A 196 2.03 1.21 -22.96
CA GLN A 196 2.71 -0.08 -22.95
C GLN A 196 2.21 -0.88 -21.75
N ILE A 197 1.60 -2.02 -22.03
CA ILE A 197 1.03 -2.93 -21.04
C ILE A 197 1.94 -4.14 -20.94
N THR A 198 2.50 -4.38 -19.77
CA THR A 198 3.26 -5.59 -19.43
C THR A 198 2.32 -6.59 -18.77
N PHE A 199 2.28 -7.80 -19.31
CA PHE A 199 1.42 -8.90 -18.89
C PHE A 199 2.06 -9.73 -17.75
N PRO A 200 1.30 -10.60 -17.07
CA PRO A 200 1.83 -11.49 -16.04
C PRO A 200 2.99 -12.38 -16.51
N ASP A 201 2.97 -12.81 -17.77
CA ASP A 201 4.02 -13.59 -18.43
C ASP A 201 5.27 -12.77 -18.83
N GLN A 202 5.32 -11.48 -18.45
CA GLN A 202 6.34 -10.49 -18.81
C GLN A 202 6.36 -10.08 -20.29
N SER A 203 5.43 -10.58 -21.11
CA SER A 203 5.25 -10.05 -22.46
C SER A 203 4.75 -8.61 -22.39
N SER A 204 4.86 -7.86 -23.49
CA SER A 204 4.44 -6.45 -23.55
C SER A 204 3.70 -6.13 -24.84
N GLN A 205 2.62 -5.36 -24.73
CA GLN A 205 1.86 -4.85 -25.87
C GLN A 205 1.78 -3.33 -25.79
N ARG A 206 2.02 -2.65 -26.93
CA ARG A 206 1.82 -1.20 -27.06
C ARG A 206 0.52 -0.90 -27.79
N ILE A 207 -0.27 0.00 -27.24
CA ILE A 207 -1.53 0.47 -27.82
C ILE A 207 -1.56 2.00 -27.87
N SER A 208 -2.28 2.58 -28.84
CA SER A 208 -2.54 4.02 -28.90
C SER A 208 -3.90 4.35 -28.30
N LEU A 209 -4.02 5.43 -27.52
CA LEU A 209 -5.30 5.88 -26.97
C LEU A 209 -5.89 6.96 -27.87
N LEU A 210 -7.22 7.01 -27.93
CA LEU A 210 -7.95 7.98 -28.73
C LEU A 210 -8.54 9.07 -27.84
N GLN A 211 -8.52 10.31 -28.31
CA GLN A 211 -9.14 11.41 -27.60
C GLN A 211 -10.68 11.28 -27.62
N ILE A 212 -11.30 11.33 -26.45
CA ILE A 212 -12.77 11.23 -26.28
C ILE A 212 -13.39 12.51 -25.69
N GLY A 213 -12.56 13.45 -25.25
CA GLY A 213 -12.98 14.77 -24.75
C GLY A 213 -11.77 15.69 -24.55
N PRO A 214 -11.98 16.95 -24.15
CA PRO A 214 -10.88 17.87 -23.85
C PRO A 214 -9.93 17.26 -22.82
N GLY A 215 -8.65 17.08 -23.19
CA GLY A 215 -7.60 16.47 -22.38
C GLY A 215 -7.83 14.99 -22.05
N ARG A 216 -8.89 14.36 -22.54
CA ARG A 216 -9.28 13.00 -22.13
C ARG A 216 -9.08 12.00 -23.26
N TYR A 217 -8.38 10.91 -22.94
CA TYR A 217 -8.06 9.83 -23.88
C TYR A 217 -8.50 8.49 -23.30
N SER A 218 -8.96 7.59 -24.16
CA SER A 218 -9.43 6.28 -23.74
C SER A 218 -9.15 5.20 -24.77
N ARG A 219 -8.99 3.96 -24.29
CA ARG A 219 -9.04 2.75 -25.10
C ARG A 219 -9.49 1.55 -24.28
N ASP A 220 -10.37 0.75 -24.88
CA ASP A 220 -10.74 -0.55 -24.35
C ASP A 220 -9.66 -1.58 -24.72
N VAL A 221 -9.25 -2.37 -23.73
CA VAL A 221 -8.19 -3.38 -23.84
C VAL A 221 -8.74 -4.70 -23.34
N ALA A 222 -8.68 -5.72 -24.20
CA ALA A 222 -8.96 -7.09 -23.78
C ALA A 222 -7.79 -7.61 -22.95
N LEU A 223 -8.06 -8.05 -21.72
CA LEU A 223 -7.10 -8.75 -20.88
C LEU A 223 -7.42 -10.24 -20.90
N GLY A 224 -6.42 -11.06 -21.14
CA GLY A 224 -6.58 -12.52 -21.26
C GLY A 224 -6.31 -13.27 -19.96
N GLU A 225 -5.23 -12.91 -19.25
CA GLU A 225 -4.73 -13.67 -18.11
C GLU A 225 -5.16 -13.03 -16.78
N VAL A 226 -5.40 -13.87 -15.78
CA VAL A 226 -5.57 -13.42 -14.39
C VAL A 226 -4.18 -13.13 -13.83
N GLY A 227 -4.01 -11.97 -13.19
CA GLY A 227 -2.73 -11.62 -12.59
C GLY A 227 -2.41 -10.13 -12.62
N PRO A 228 -1.19 -9.77 -12.21
CA PRO A 228 -0.73 -8.39 -12.19
C PRO A 228 -0.32 -7.91 -13.59
N TYR A 229 -0.73 -6.69 -13.90
CA TYR A 229 -0.39 -5.95 -15.10
C TYR A 229 0.29 -4.65 -14.73
N GLN A 230 1.30 -4.25 -15.49
CA GLN A 230 1.88 -2.91 -15.40
C GLN A 230 1.49 -2.12 -16.65
N VAL A 231 0.95 -0.92 -16.47
CA VAL A 231 0.61 -0.01 -17.56
C VAL A 231 1.50 1.21 -17.48
N VAL A 232 2.21 1.49 -18.56
CA VAL A 232 3.04 2.70 -18.73
C VAL A 232 2.43 3.53 -19.85
N VAL A 233 1.84 4.66 -19.49
CA VAL A 233 1.28 5.63 -20.44
C VAL A 233 2.32 6.69 -20.75
N THR A 234 2.53 6.95 -22.03
CA THR A 234 3.36 8.01 -22.57
C THR A 234 2.49 8.93 -23.42
N LEU A 235 2.51 10.21 -23.09
CA LEU A 235 1.86 11.29 -23.84
C LEU A 235 2.94 12.17 -24.46
N PHE A 236 2.79 12.45 -25.75
CA PHE A 236 3.63 13.41 -26.47
C PHE A 236 2.76 14.54 -27.06
N ALA A 237 3.03 15.77 -26.64
CA ALA A 237 2.36 16.98 -27.11
C ALA A 237 3.34 18.15 -27.15
N ASP A 238 3.34 18.95 -28.23
CA ASP A 238 4.16 20.16 -28.37
C ASP A 238 5.66 19.98 -28.03
N GLY A 239 6.23 18.82 -28.39
CA GLY A 239 7.63 18.50 -28.10
C GLY A 239 7.93 18.13 -26.64
N GLN A 240 6.91 18.09 -25.78
CA GLN A 240 7.02 17.60 -24.40
C GLN A 240 6.51 16.16 -24.30
N THR A 241 7.20 15.37 -23.47
CA THR A 241 6.82 14.00 -23.15
C THR A 241 6.45 13.91 -21.68
N LEU A 242 5.23 13.45 -21.40
CA LEU A 242 4.78 13.09 -20.07
C LEU A 242 4.65 11.57 -20.00
N GLN A 243 5.03 10.99 -18.87
CA GLN A 243 4.93 9.55 -18.66
C GLN A 243 4.38 9.24 -17.26
N ARG A 244 3.51 8.24 -17.18
CA ARG A 244 2.91 7.75 -15.94
C ARG A 244 2.88 6.23 -15.95
N SER A 245 3.19 5.60 -14.82
CA SER A 245 3.06 4.14 -14.65
C SER A 245 2.08 3.83 -13.53
N ILE A 246 1.19 2.87 -13.78
CA ILE A 246 0.24 2.33 -12.81
C ILE A 246 0.28 0.79 -12.85
N GLY A 247 -0.15 0.17 -11.75
CA GLY A 247 -0.40 -1.27 -11.68
C GLY A 247 -1.89 -1.57 -11.70
N TYR A 248 -2.27 -2.69 -12.28
CA TYR A 248 -3.64 -3.21 -12.27
C TYR A 248 -3.61 -4.72 -12.05
N VAL A 249 -4.55 -5.27 -11.29
CA VAL A 249 -4.66 -6.72 -11.08
C VAL A 249 -5.96 -7.19 -11.71
N GLN A 250 -5.87 -8.02 -12.76
CA GLN A 250 -7.02 -8.67 -13.34
C GLN A 250 -7.46 -9.79 -12.42
N VAL A 251 -8.65 -9.67 -11.86
CA VAL A 251 -9.29 -10.72 -11.05
C VAL A 251 -10.00 -11.74 -11.96
N PRO A 252 -10.24 -12.97 -11.48
CA PRO A 252 -11.05 -13.95 -12.20
C PRO A 252 -12.40 -13.37 -12.62
N PRO A 253 -12.94 -13.76 -13.81
CA PRO A 253 -14.25 -13.31 -14.25
C PRO A 253 -15.33 -13.56 -13.18
N THR A 254 -16.32 -12.67 -13.12
CA THR A 254 -17.37 -12.74 -12.08
C THR A 254 -18.12 -14.06 -12.08
N GLU A 255 -18.18 -14.79 -13.20
CA GLU A 255 -18.78 -16.15 -13.27
C GLU A 255 -18.08 -17.19 -12.38
N TYR A 256 -16.81 -16.96 -12.02
CA TYR A 256 -16.05 -17.77 -11.07
C TYR A 256 -16.10 -17.19 -9.64
N ALA A 257 -16.70 -16.01 -9.45
CA ALA A 257 -16.93 -15.49 -8.11
C ALA A 257 -17.93 -16.39 -7.40
N ILE A 258 -17.66 -16.72 -6.14
CA ILE A 258 -18.56 -17.51 -5.32
C ILE A 258 -19.80 -16.64 -5.01
N HIS A 259 -20.81 -16.74 -5.86
CA HIS A 259 -22.05 -15.97 -5.75
C HIS A 259 -22.95 -16.44 -4.61
N ASP A 260 -22.78 -17.69 -4.19
CA ASP A 260 -23.56 -18.29 -3.11
C ASP A 260 -22.63 -18.97 -2.10
N PRO A 261 -22.23 -18.23 -1.03
CA PRO A 261 -21.42 -18.78 0.05
C PRO A 261 -22.02 -20.06 0.66
N ALA A 262 -23.36 -20.21 0.65
CA ALA A 262 -24.02 -21.39 1.21
C ALA A 262 -23.75 -22.66 0.39
N GLN A 263 -23.67 -22.54 -0.94
CA GLN A 263 -23.28 -23.66 -1.81
C GLN A 263 -21.82 -24.06 -1.61
N GLY A 264 -20.93 -23.10 -1.35
CA GLY A 264 -19.54 -23.36 -1.00
C GLY A 264 -19.40 -24.17 0.29
N VAL A 265 -20.12 -23.76 1.34
CA VAL A 265 -20.14 -24.46 2.63
C VAL A 265 -20.68 -25.88 2.48
N GLU A 266 -21.73 -26.09 1.68
CA GLU A 266 -22.31 -27.43 1.50
C GLU A 266 -21.36 -28.38 0.75
N ARG A 267 -20.65 -27.89 -0.28
CA ARG A 267 -19.61 -28.69 -0.96
C ARG A 267 -18.45 -29.02 -0.01
N LEU A 268 -18.03 -28.08 0.82
CA LEU A 268 -16.97 -28.33 1.81
C LEU A 268 -17.39 -29.42 2.80
N ARG A 269 -18.66 -29.42 3.25
CA ARG A 269 -19.21 -30.50 4.10
C ARG A 269 -19.19 -31.85 3.40
N GLN A 270 -19.56 -31.90 2.13
CA GLN A 270 -19.52 -33.13 1.34
C GLN A 270 -18.10 -33.67 1.18
N ILE A 271 -17.13 -32.80 0.89
CA ILE A 271 -15.71 -33.18 0.78
C ILE A 271 -15.21 -33.70 2.13
N ALA A 272 -15.47 -32.99 3.22
CA ALA A 272 -15.08 -33.40 4.56
C ALA A 272 -15.69 -34.75 4.96
N ALA A 273 -16.96 -35.01 4.61
CA ALA A 273 -17.60 -36.31 4.85
C ALA A 273 -16.94 -37.45 4.06
N ILE A 274 -16.49 -37.20 2.83
CA ILE A 274 -15.81 -38.20 1.98
C ILE A 274 -14.37 -38.45 2.44
N THR A 275 -13.66 -37.41 2.89
CA THR A 275 -12.25 -37.51 3.29
C THR A 275 -12.05 -37.80 4.77
N GLY A 276 -13.13 -37.80 5.57
CA GLY A 276 -13.07 -37.94 7.02
C GLY A 276 -12.56 -36.69 7.75
N GLY A 277 -12.50 -35.54 7.06
CA GLY A 277 -12.09 -34.25 7.61
C GLY A 277 -13.22 -33.51 8.34
N SER A 278 -12.90 -32.35 8.92
CA SER A 278 -13.87 -31.41 9.49
C SER A 278 -13.94 -30.12 8.67
N THR A 279 -15.09 -29.45 8.71
CA THR A 279 -15.28 -28.12 8.10
C THR A 279 -15.13 -27.02 9.15
N GLU A 280 -13.92 -26.84 9.68
CA GLU A 280 -13.61 -25.62 10.43
C GLU A 280 -13.24 -24.51 9.44
N VAL A 281 -14.23 -23.73 9.03
CA VAL A 281 -13.97 -22.48 8.32
C VAL A 281 -13.69 -21.43 9.39
N ILE A 282 -12.41 -21.28 9.74
CA ILE A 282 -11.95 -20.09 10.47
C ILE A 282 -11.98 -18.96 9.44
N VAL A 283 -13.12 -18.27 9.34
CA VAL A 283 -13.14 -16.94 8.74
C VAL A 283 -12.34 -16.09 9.70
N ILE A 284 -11.08 -15.81 9.35
CA ILE A 284 -10.40 -14.67 9.93
C ILE A 284 -11.33 -13.51 9.58
N ASP A 285 -11.95 -12.92 10.60
CA ASP A 285 -12.70 -11.68 10.46
C ASP A 285 -11.66 -10.62 10.08
N GLU A 286 -11.26 -10.62 8.80
CA GLU A 286 -10.73 -9.45 8.15
C GLU A 286 -11.85 -8.44 8.31
N ALA A 287 -11.73 -7.66 9.38
CA ALA A 287 -12.66 -6.63 9.79
C ALA A 287 -13.29 -6.08 8.53
N SER A 288 -14.56 -6.45 8.29
CA SER A 288 -15.24 -6.15 7.04
C SER A 288 -14.97 -4.70 6.72
N VAL A 289 -14.04 -4.46 5.79
CA VAL A 289 -13.85 -3.11 5.27
C VAL A 289 -15.13 -2.95 4.52
N ALA A 290 -16.11 -2.29 5.16
CA ALA A 290 -17.36 -1.96 4.55
C ALA A 290 -16.96 -1.29 3.25
N MET A 291 -17.11 -2.01 2.13
CA MET A 291 -16.94 -1.42 0.83
C MET A 291 -17.81 -0.18 0.86
N PRO A 292 -17.27 1.02 0.58
CA PRO A 292 -18.08 2.22 0.61
C PRO A 292 -19.33 1.92 -0.21
N ALA A 293 -20.48 2.15 0.41
CA ALA A 293 -21.78 1.85 -0.17
C ALA A 293 -21.78 2.29 -1.63
N SER A 294 -22.31 1.43 -2.52
CA SER A 294 -22.42 1.68 -3.96
C SER A 294 -22.73 3.15 -4.21
N PRO A 295 -21.97 3.86 -5.09
CA PRO A 295 -22.19 5.27 -5.35
C PRO A 295 -23.66 5.54 -5.61
N GLN A 296 -24.34 6.23 -4.70
CA GLN A 296 -25.73 6.57 -4.90
C GLN A 296 -25.80 7.68 -5.94
N GLU A 297 -26.53 7.44 -7.02
CA GLU A 297 -26.77 8.45 -8.05
C GLU A 297 -27.64 9.57 -7.48
N LEU A 298 -26.99 10.61 -6.93
CA LEU A 298 -27.65 11.80 -6.38
C LEU A 298 -28.05 12.80 -7.47
N TRP A 299 -27.51 12.66 -8.68
CA TRP A 299 -27.75 13.58 -9.79
C TRP A 299 -29.24 13.78 -10.15
N PRO A 300 -30.15 12.79 -10.06
CA PRO A 300 -31.57 13.01 -10.36
C PRO A 300 -32.23 13.93 -9.33
N TRP A 301 -31.84 13.81 -8.05
CA TRP A 301 -32.32 14.64 -6.95
C TRP A 301 -31.78 16.06 -7.05
N LEU A 302 -30.48 16.20 -7.35
CA LEU A 302 -29.85 17.51 -7.57
C LEU A 302 -30.42 18.22 -8.80
N ALA A 303 -30.68 17.49 -9.89
CA ALA A 303 -31.32 18.04 -11.08
C ALA A 303 -32.77 18.49 -10.80
N SER A 304 -33.52 17.71 -10.02
CA SER A 304 -34.88 18.06 -9.59
C SER A 304 -34.89 19.30 -8.69
N LEU A 305 -33.95 19.39 -7.75
CA LEU A 305 -33.79 20.55 -6.88
C LEU A 305 -33.40 21.80 -7.68
N ALA A 306 -32.46 21.67 -8.62
CA ALA A 306 -32.06 22.77 -9.51
C ALA A 306 -33.24 23.26 -10.35
N LEU A 307 -34.06 22.36 -10.89
CA LEU A 307 -35.28 22.71 -11.63
C LEU A 307 -36.29 23.45 -10.73
N ALA A 308 -36.51 22.98 -9.50
CA ALA A 308 -37.42 23.63 -8.56
C ALA A 308 -36.94 25.03 -8.17
N LEU A 309 -35.64 25.21 -7.90
CA LEU A 309 -35.05 26.50 -7.61
C LEU A 309 -35.13 27.45 -8.81
N TRP A 310 -34.95 26.94 -10.03
CA TRP A 310 -35.09 27.73 -11.26
C TRP A 310 -36.53 28.22 -11.46
N VAL A 311 -37.53 27.37 -11.26
CA VAL A 311 -38.95 27.78 -11.31
C VAL A 311 -39.26 28.79 -10.19
N GLY A 312 -38.73 28.58 -8.99
CA GLY A 312 -38.86 29.52 -7.87
C GLY A 312 -38.26 30.89 -8.16
N GLU A 313 -37.08 30.94 -8.78
CA GLU A 313 -36.42 32.18 -9.20
C GLU A 313 -37.28 32.94 -10.21
N ILE A 314 -37.85 32.26 -11.20
CA ILE A 314 -38.76 32.88 -12.18
C ILE A 314 -40.01 33.45 -11.51
N ALA A 315 -40.60 32.73 -10.56
CA ALA A 315 -41.80 33.19 -9.84
C ALA A 315 -41.51 34.44 -9.01
N LEU A 316 -40.38 34.48 -8.31
CA LEU A 316 -39.91 35.64 -7.54
C LEU A 316 -39.61 36.82 -8.46
N ARG A 317 -38.90 36.59 -9.55
CA ARG A 317 -38.57 37.61 -10.55
C ARG A 317 -39.83 38.18 -11.20
N ARG A 318 -40.86 37.36 -11.44
CA ARG A 318 -42.15 37.79 -11.99
C ARG A 318 -42.93 38.66 -11.00
N ASN A 319 -42.93 38.34 -9.70
CA ASN A 319 -43.63 39.15 -8.70
C ASN A 319 -42.99 40.53 -8.47
N GLN A 320 -41.68 40.67 -8.67
CA GLN A 320 -40.98 41.97 -8.60
C GLN A 320 -41.26 42.90 -9.80
N LEU A 321 -41.90 42.40 -10.86
CA LEU A 321 -42.31 43.20 -12.02
C LEU A 321 -43.74 43.78 -11.88
N TYR A 322 -44.45 43.49 -10.79
CA TYR A 322 -45.82 43.96 -10.52
C TYR A 322 -45.93 44.86 -9.27
N GLU A 323 -44.80 45.27 -8.69
CA GLU A 323 -44.68 46.46 -7.81
C GLU A 323 -44.02 47.61 -8.58
#